data_AF-A0A955EJY8-F1
#
_entry.id   AF-A0A955EJY8-F1
#
_cell.length_a   1.000
_cell.length_b   1.000
_cell.length_c   1.000
_cell.angle_alpha   90.00
_cell.angle_beta   90.00
_cell.angle_gamma   90.00
#
_symmetry.space_group_name_H-M   'P 1'
#
loop_
_entity.id
_entity.type
_entity.pdbx_description
1 polymer ?
#
loop_
_entity_poly.entity_id
_entity_poly.type
_entity_poly.pdbx_seq_one_letter_code
_entity_poly.pdbx_strand_id
1 'polypeptide(L)'
;MDVYPLFVGDAYQTQVWAAASIINALDRDTTTQTDFFLRKLETFATNGFEHFPASIRHTRDGVYAVQIRTSLFRIYGFFHGPHQRNFIAVASTTKHARKMNSRDLARLADAVRIRETGQWQRHFP
;
A
#
# COMPACT_ATOMS: atom_id res chain seq x y z
N MET A 1 -13.01 -3.85 8.12
CA MET A 1 -11.65 -4.40 7.93
C MET A 1 -10.75 -3.49 8.72
N ASP A 2 -9.96 -4.06 9.61
CA ASP A 2 -9.12 -3.26 10.50
C ASP A 2 -7.85 -2.84 9.78
N VAL A 3 -7.46 -1.59 10.00
CA VAL A 3 -6.22 -1.00 9.52
C VAL A 3 -5.41 -0.54 10.71
N TYR A 4 -4.11 -0.73 10.63
CA TYR A 4 -3.18 -0.46 11.71
C TYR A 4 -2.08 0.49 11.21
N PRO A 5 -1.49 1.30 12.10
CA PRO A 5 -0.40 2.19 11.73
C PRO A 5 0.79 1.37 11.25
N LEU A 6 1.31 1.67 10.06
CA LEU A 6 2.57 1.13 9.56
C LEU A 6 3.68 2.19 9.64
N PHE A 7 3.42 3.38 9.12
CA PHE A 7 4.30 4.55 9.23
C PHE A 7 3.46 5.79 9.55
N VAL A 8 3.39 6.16 10.82
CA VAL A 8 2.51 7.23 11.33
C VAL A 8 3.29 8.12 12.29
N GLY A 9 3.00 9.42 12.28
CA GLY A 9 3.66 10.43 13.11
C GLY A 9 4.16 11.62 12.29
N ASP A 10 4.74 12.60 12.97
CA ASP A 10 5.15 13.88 12.35
C ASP A 10 6.37 13.75 11.43
N ALA A 11 7.11 12.65 11.54
CA ALA A 11 8.23 12.34 10.66
C ALA A 11 7.79 11.95 9.23
N TYR A 12 6.49 11.72 8.99
CA TYR A 12 5.96 11.25 7.71
C TYR A 12 5.07 12.29 7.03
N GLN A 13 5.46 12.70 5.83
CA GLN A 13 4.62 13.53 4.96
C GLN A 13 3.35 12.78 4.52
N THR A 14 3.48 11.49 4.20
CA THR A 14 2.36 10.59 3.94
C THR A 14 2.33 9.50 5.00
N GLN A 15 1.29 9.46 5.82
CA GLN A 15 1.07 8.40 6.78
C GLN A 15 0.58 7.13 6.09
N VAL A 16 1.16 5.98 6.43
CA VAL A 16 0.80 4.69 5.87
C VAL A 16 0.07 3.85 6.90
N TRP A 17 -1.12 3.41 6.52
CA TRP A 17 -1.97 2.54 7.31
C TRP A 17 -2.19 1.26 6.52
N ALA A 18 -2.11 0.10 7.17
CA ALA A 18 -2.15 -1.19 6.51
C ALA A 18 -3.19 -2.12 7.10
N ALA A 19 -3.93 -2.82 6.23
CA ALA A 19 -4.79 -3.92 6.64
C ALA A 19 -3.99 -5.01 7.36
N ALA A 20 -4.62 -5.72 8.31
CA ALA A 20 -4.01 -6.86 9.00
C ALA A 20 -3.41 -7.89 8.01
N SER A 21 -4.07 -8.11 6.88
CA SER A 21 -3.60 -9.04 5.84
C SER A 21 -2.25 -8.63 5.23
N ILE A 22 -1.97 -7.32 5.15
CA ILE A 22 -0.71 -6.80 4.65
C ILE A 22 0.37 -6.94 5.71
N ILE A 23 0.09 -6.57 6.95
CA ILE A 23 1.04 -6.71 8.08
C ILE A 23 1.44 -8.17 8.22
N ASN A 24 0.48 -9.08 8.25
CA ASN A 24 0.75 -10.52 8.28
C ASN A 24 1.55 -11.01 7.06
N ALA A 25 1.36 -10.42 5.89
CA ALA A 25 2.13 -10.78 4.71
C ALA A 25 3.57 -10.28 4.77
N LEU A 26 3.80 -9.11 5.39
CA LEU A 26 5.12 -8.54 5.63
C LEU A 26 5.85 -9.33 6.74
N ASP A 27 5.18 -9.68 7.83
CA ASP A 27 5.79 -10.40 8.96
C ASP A 27 6.18 -11.85 8.61
N ARG A 28 5.41 -12.51 7.74
CA ARG A 28 5.68 -13.89 7.32
C ARG A 28 6.86 -14.00 6.36
N ASP A 29 7.23 -12.92 5.69
CA ASP A 29 8.27 -12.90 4.67
C ASP A 29 9.50 -12.18 5.23
N THR A 30 10.32 -12.89 6.01
CA THR A 30 11.56 -12.36 6.61
C THR A 30 12.72 -12.27 5.62
N THR A 31 12.43 -12.19 4.32
CA THR A 31 13.46 -12.05 3.31
C THR A 31 14.01 -10.62 3.27
N THR A 32 15.27 -10.48 2.86
CA THR A 32 15.91 -9.18 2.58
C THR A 32 15.09 -8.33 1.59
N GLN A 33 14.23 -8.96 0.78
CA GLN A 33 13.34 -8.27 -0.16
C GLN A 33 12.18 -7.54 0.53
N THR A 34 11.63 -8.12 1.60
CA THR A 34 10.60 -7.47 2.42
C THR A 34 11.19 -6.33 3.23
N ASP A 35 12.35 -6.53 3.86
CA ASP A 35 13.06 -5.46 4.58
C ASP A 35 13.39 -4.29 3.66
N PHE A 36 13.90 -4.59 2.45
CA PHE A 36 14.16 -3.58 1.44
C PHE A 36 12.88 -2.86 1.02
N PHE A 37 11.79 -3.60 0.83
CA PHE A 37 10.50 -3.03 0.48
C PHE A 37 10.01 -2.07 1.56
N LEU A 38 10.06 -2.49 2.84
CA LEU A 38 9.66 -1.68 3.98
C LEU A 38 10.48 -0.39 4.07
N ARG A 39 11.81 -0.47 3.98
CA ARG A 39 12.68 0.72 4.00
C ARG A 39 12.37 1.69 2.87
N LYS A 40 12.06 1.18 1.67
CA LYS A 40 11.66 2.03 0.54
C LYS A 40 10.27 2.62 0.72
N LEU A 41 9.32 1.85 1.24
CA LEU A 41 7.98 2.34 1.55
C LEU A 41 8.04 3.44 2.63
N GLU A 42 8.85 3.26 3.66
CA GLU A 42 9.13 4.26 4.68
C GLU A 42 9.76 5.51 4.05
N THR A 43 10.73 5.36 3.16
CA THR A 43 11.31 6.49 2.41
C THR A 43 10.23 7.26 1.64
N PHE A 44 9.27 6.57 1.03
CA PHE A 44 8.16 7.23 0.32
C PHE A 44 7.23 7.94 1.32
N ALA A 45 6.95 7.33 2.46
CA ALA A 45 6.13 7.92 3.52
C ALA A 45 6.77 9.20 4.11
N THR A 46 8.07 9.16 4.38
CA THR A 46 8.84 10.30 4.92
C THR A 46 8.87 11.46 3.94
N ASN A 47 9.15 11.19 2.66
CA ASN A 47 9.36 12.25 1.68
C ASN A 47 8.09 12.70 0.97
N GLY A 48 7.01 11.92 1.00
CA GLY A 48 5.82 12.16 0.19
C GLY A 48 5.78 11.27 -1.05
N PHE A 49 4.63 10.64 -1.30
CA PHE A 49 4.44 9.68 -2.40
C PHE A 49 4.49 10.34 -3.79
N GLU A 50 4.16 11.63 -3.88
CA GLU A 50 4.20 12.45 -5.09
C GLU A 50 5.59 12.51 -5.75
N HIS A 51 6.66 12.34 -4.97
CA HIS A 51 8.04 12.37 -5.47
C HIS A 51 8.49 11.06 -6.13
N PHE A 52 7.66 10.00 -6.11
CA PHE A 52 8.03 8.68 -6.64
C PHE A 52 7.03 8.13 -7.67
N PRO A 53 6.70 8.86 -8.75
CA PRO A 53 5.68 8.48 -9.73
C PRO A 53 6.00 7.18 -10.50
N ALA A 54 7.28 6.79 -10.58
CA ALA A 54 7.68 5.54 -11.22
C ALA A 54 7.31 4.30 -10.38
N SER A 55 7.28 4.47 -9.06
CA SER A 55 7.01 3.41 -8.06
C SER A 55 5.55 3.37 -7.63
N ILE A 56 4.86 4.51 -7.67
CA ILE A 56 3.47 4.64 -7.24
C ILE A 56 2.63 4.93 -8.47
N ARG A 57 1.94 3.90 -8.94
CA ARG A 57 1.17 3.98 -10.19
C ARG A 57 -0.30 4.07 -9.87
N HIS A 58 -0.95 5.11 -10.38
CA HIS A 58 -2.41 5.12 -10.43
C HIS A 58 -2.87 3.92 -11.26
N THR A 59 -3.87 3.21 -10.76
CA THR A 59 -4.48 2.05 -11.42
C THR A 59 -5.87 2.43 -11.92
N ARG A 60 -6.92 1.89 -11.31
CA ARG A 60 -8.33 2.22 -11.59
C ARG A 60 -9.00 2.77 -10.34
N ASP A 61 -10.06 3.57 -10.55
CA ASP A 61 -11.00 3.98 -9.52
C ASP A 61 -10.33 4.55 -8.25
N GLY A 62 -9.31 5.40 -8.44
CA GLY A 62 -8.59 6.06 -7.35
C GLY A 62 -7.72 5.14 -6.49
N VAL A 63 -7.47 3.90 -6.93
CA VAL A 63 -6.53 2.97 -6.30
C VAL A 63 -5.16 3.12 -6.95
N TYR A 64 -4.12 3.01 -6.12
CA TYR A 64 -2.72 3.11 -6.49
C TYR A 64 -2.02 1.80 -6.16
N ALA A 65 -1.11 1.39 -7.05
CA ALA A 65 -0.19 0.29 -6.83
C ALA A 65 1.19 0.84 -6.47
N VAL A 66 1.69 0.48 -5.30
CA VAL A 66 3.07 0.71 -4.88
C VAL A 66 3.90 -0.49 -5.30
N GLN A 67 4.81 -0.27 -6.25
CA GLN A 67 5.70 -1.29 -6.79
C GLN A 67 7.14 -0.82 -6.73
N ILE A 68 7.94 -1.49 -5.92
CA ILE A 68 9.38 -1.24 -5.80
C ILE A 68 10.10 -2.19 -6.76
N ARG A 69 10.90 -1.64 -7.70
CA ARG A 69 11.43 -2.38 -8.86
C ARG A 69 12.19 -3.65 -8.49
N THR A 70 12.95 -3.62 -7.41
CA THR A 70 13.78 -4.73 -6.92
C THR A 70 13.03 -5.69 -6.01
N SER A 71 11.85 -5.31 -5.52
CA SER A 71 11.02 -6.18 -4.69
C SER A 71 9.98 -6.91 -5.52
N LEU A 72 9.69 -8.15 -5.11
CA LEU A 72 8.54 -8.87 -5.62
C LEU A 72 7.26 -8.43 -4.89
N PHE A 73 7.33 -7.66 -3.82
CA PHE A 73 6.13 -7.23 -3.11
C PHE A 73 5.46 -6.05 -3.80
N ARG A 74 4.13 -6.08 -3.88
CA ARG A 74 3.30 -4.98 -4.37
C ARG A 74 2.17 -4.75 -3.38
N ILE A 75 1.90 -3.48 -3.09
CA ILE A 75 0.77 -3.04 -2.27
C ILE A 75 -0.22 -2.28 -3.15
N TYR A 76 -1.51 -2.50 -2.91
CA TYR A 76 -2.61 -1.74 -3.45
C TYR A 76 -3.30 -0.97 -2.33
N GLY A 77 -3.53 0.31 -2.57
CA GLY A 77 -4.14 1.20 -1.59
C GLY A 77 -4.67 2.47 -2.23
N PHE A 78 -5.16 3.39 -1.43
CA PHE A 78 -5.69 4.66 -1.91
C PHE A 78 -5.38 5.77 -0.90
N PHE A 79 -5.32 7.00 -1.40
CA PHE A 79 -5.12 8.16 -0.54
C PHE A 79 -6.43 8.62 0.09
N HIS A 80 -6.34 9.11 1.32
CA HIS A 80 -7.45 9.65 2.09
C HIS A 80 -7.01 10.85 2.95
N GLY A 81 -7.97 11.71 3.29
CA GLY A 81 -7.76 12.88 4.13
C GLY A 81 -7.31 14.12 3.37
N PRO A 82 -7.18 15.25 4.08
CA PRO A 82 -6.73 16.51 3.49
C PRO A 82 -5.35 16.34 2.87
N HIS A 83 -5.16 16.92 1.69
CA HIS A 83 -3.91 16.86 0.93
C HIS A 83 -3.38 15.42 0.70
N GLN A 84 -4.25 14.41 0.70
CA GLN A 84 -3.86 13.00 0.50
C GLN A 84 -2.84 12.50 1.55
N ARG A 85 -2.88 13.05 2.78
CA ARG A 85 -1.91 12.76 3.83
C ARG A 85 -1.90 11.29 4.29
N ASN A 86 -2.96 10.53 4.08
CA ASN A 86 -3.02 9.13 4.49
C ASN A 86 -3.07 8.20 3.28
N PHE A 87 -2.16 7.24 3.21
CA PHE A 87 -2.22 6.14 2.27
C PHE A 87 -2.73 4.88 2.99
N ILE A 88 -3.89 4.38 2.54
CA ILE A 88 -4.56 3.21 3.12
C ILE A 88 -4.23 1.99 2.25
N ALA A 89 -3.30 1.17 2.71
CA ALA A 89 -2.90 -0.09 2.09
C ALA A 89 -3.88 -1.21 2.47
N VAL A 90 -4.54 -1.82 1.48
CA VAL A 90 -5.66 -2.76 1.73
C VAL A 90 -5.50 -4.13 1.08
N ALA A 91 -4.66 -4.25 0.04
CA ALA A 91 -4.30 -5.53 -0.53
C ALA A 91 -2.83 -5.59 -0.91
N SER A 92 -2.26 -6.79 -0.97
CA SER A 92 -0.90 -7.03 -1.45
C SER A 92 -0.81 -8.26 -2.34
N THR A 93 0.22 -8.31 -3.17
CA THR A 93 0.60 -9.48 -3.93
C THR A 93 2.12 -9.63 -3.99
N THR A 94 2.58 -10.87 -4.10
CA THR A 94 3.92 -11.18 -4.56
C THR A 94 3.90 -11.28 -6.09
N LYS A 95 4.58 -10.33 -6.72
CA LYS A 95 4.82 -10.24 -8.14
C LYS A 95 5.58 -11.47 -8.61
N HIS A 96 4.89 -12.33 -9.33
CA HIS A 96 5.52 -13.42 -10.09
C HIS A 96 5.85 -13.00 -11.53
N ALA A 97 5.30 -11.89 -12.03
CA ALA A 97 5.42 -11.50 -13.44
C ALA A 97 5.53 -9.98 -13.66
N ARG A 98 6.02 -9.59 -14.84
CA ARG A 98 6.16 -8.17 -15.26
C ARG A 98 4.80 -7.49 -15.54
N LYS A 99 3.76 -8.29 -15.82
CA LYS A 99 2.36 -7.86 -16.05
C LYS A 99 1.46 -8.32 -14.90
N MET A 100 0.34 -7.61 -14.69
CA MET A 100 -0.70 -8.03 -13.76
C MET A 100 -1.30 -9.37 -14.21
N ASN A 101 -1.37 -10.33 -13.29
CA ASN A 101 -2.09 -11.59 -13.51
C ASN A 101 -3.51 -11.51 -12.92
N SER A 102 -4.31 -12.57 -13.07
CA SER A 102 -5.68 -12.62 -12.54
C SER A 102 -5.75 -12.40 -11.02
N ARG A 103 -4.71 -12.80 -10.28
CA ARG A 103 -4.62 -12.59 -8.83
C ARG A 103 -4.39 -11.12 -8.49
N ASP A 104 -3.52 -10.44 -9.24
CA ASP A 104 -3.33 -8.98 -9.13
C ASP A 104 -4.62 -8.22 -9.42
N LEU A 105 -5.34 -8.61 -10.47
CA LEU A 105 -6.62 -7.99 -10.83
C LEU A 105 -7.69 -8.20 -9.75
N ALA A 106 -7.76 -9.41 -9.16
CA ALA A 106 -8.66 -9.68 -8.04
C ALA A 106 -8.32 -8.82 -6.81
N ARG A 107 -7.03 -8.68 -6.47
CA ARG A 107 -6.60 -7.81 -5.35
C ARG A 107 -6.85 -6.33 -5.60
N LEU A 108 -6.66 -5.90 -6.84
CA LEU A 108 -7.04 -4.55 -7.25
C LEU A 108 -8.56 -4.34 -7.11
N ALA A 109 -9.38 -5.32 -7.51
CA ALA A 109 -10.82 -5.26 -7.36
C ALA A 109 -11.26 -5.20 -5.88
N ASP A 110 -10.63 -5.99 -5.02
CA ASP A 110 -10.84 -5.93 -3.58
C ASP A 110 -10.53 -4.52 -3.05
N ALA A 111 -9.41 -3.93 -3.47
CA ALA A 111 -9.01 -2.60 -3.04
C ALA A 111 -10.01 -1.50 -3.46
N VAL A 112 -10.51 -1.57 -4.69
CA VAL A 112 -11.58 -0.66 -5.17
C VAL A 112 -12.82 -0.80 -4.32
N ARG A 113 -13.30 -2.04 -4.10
CA ARG A 113 -14.48 -2.30 -3.28
C ARG A 113 -14.31 -1.78 -1.85
N ILE A 114 -13.15 -1.98 -1.23
CA ILE A 114 -12.87 -1.51 0.14
C ILE A 114 -12.90 0.01 0.21
N ARG A 115 -12.34 0.70 -0.80
CA ARG A 115 -12.37 2.17 -0.90
C ARG A 115 -13.82 2.68 -0.95
N GLU A 116 -14.62 2.13 -1.87
CA GLU A 116 -16.01 2.57 -2.12
C GLU A 116 -16.93 2.28 -0.94
N THR A 117 -16.78 1.11 -0.32
CA THR A 117 -17.62 0.70 0.81
C THR A 117 -17.20 1.32 2.14
N GLY A 118 -16.08 2.05 2.20
CA GLY A 118 -15.58 2.64 3.44
C GLY A 118 -15.25 1.62 4.53
N GLN A 119 -15.01 0.35 4.19
CA GLN A 119 -14.84 -0.74 5.16
C GLN A 119 -13.68 -0.55 6.15
N TRP A 120 -12.73 0.30 5.78
CA TRP A 120 -11.56 0.69 6.57
C TRP A 120 -11.88 1.79 7.60
N GLN A 121 -12.87 2.64 7.34
CA GLN A 121 -13.17 3.82 8.17
C GLN A 121 -13.61 3.48 9.58
N ARG A 122 -14.29 2.34 9.77
CA ARG A 122 -14.78 1.90 11.10
C ARG A 122 -13.68 1.75 12.14
N HIS A 123 -12.44 1.60 11.70
CA HIS A 123 -11.27 1.33 12.54
C HIS A 123 -10.10 2.27 12.20
N PHE A 124 -10.36 3.31 11.39
CA PHE A 124 -9.40 4.34 11.08
C PHE A 124 -9.60 5.50 12.08
N PRO A 125 -8.54 5.94 12.78
CA PRO A 125 -8.64 7.00 13.77
C PRO A 125 -8.83 8.39 13.15
#